data_AF-A0A1J5UEA8-F1
#
_entry.id   AF-A0A1J5UEA8-F1
#
_cell.length_a   1.000
_cell.length_b   1.000
_cell.length_c   1.000
_cell.angle_alpha   90.00
_cell.angle_beta   90.00
_cell.angle_gamma   90.00
#
_symmetry.space_group_name_H-M   'P 1'
#
loop_
_entity.id
_entity.type
_entity.pdbx_description
1 polymer ?
#
loop_
_entity_poly.entity_id
_entity_poly.type
_entity_poly.pdbx_seq_one_letter_code
_entity_poly.pdbx_strand_id
1 'polypeptide(L)' 'MDGKGRATDNICIERFWRSAKCERVYLNEYQSIRELIVDVDDYIKFYNHRRFHETLGYRKPMDAYRESVKLNQEKTKVS' A
#
# COMPACT_ATOMS: atom_id res chain seq x y z
N MET A 1 22.38 -17.70 -0.64
CA MET A 1 21.32 -16.97 -1.35
C MET A 1 20.58 -16.15 -0.32
N ASP A 2 20.92 -14.87 -0.25
CA ASP A 2 20.33 -13.93 0.70
C ASP A 2 18.90 -13.69 0.22
N GLY A 3 17.89 -14.11 0.97
CA GLY A 3 16.49 -14.27 0.51
C GLY A 3 15.74 -12.98 0.15
N LYS A 4 16.41 -11.97 -0.41
CA LYS A 4 15.85 -10.73 -0.94
C LYS A 4 15.25 -10.99 -2.34
N GLY A 5 14.01 -10.55 -2.54
CA GLY A 5 13.35 -10.59 -3.86
C GLY A 5 12.53 -11.85 -4.11
N ARG A 6 11.99 -12.50 -3.07
CA ARG A 6 11.08 -13.63 -3.24
C ARG A 6 9.74 -13.12 -3.77
N ALA A 7 9.02 -13.99 -4.48
CA ALA A 7 7.65 -13.71 -4.91
C ALA A 7 6.73 -13.32 -3.73
N THR A 8 6.99 -13.86 -2.53
CA THR A 8 6.28 -13.52 -1.29
C THR A 8 6.56 -12.09 -0.80
N ASP A 9 7.72 -11.51 -1.13
CA ASP A 9 8.03 -10.13 -0.79
C ASP A 9 7.29 -9.16 -1.74
N ASN A 10 7.11 -9.56 -3.00
CA ASN A 10 6.51 -8.71 -4.04
C ASN A 10 4.98 -8.77 -4.09
N ILE A 11 4.37 -9.85 -3.59
CA ILE A 11 2.93 -10.11 -3.74
C ILE A 11 2.04 -8.96 -3.25
N CYS A 12 2.43 -8.27 -2.18
CA CYS A 12 1.69 -7.15 -1.61
C CYS A 12 1.68 -5.94 -2.55
N ILE A 13 2.83 -5.59 -3.11
CA ILE A 13 2.97 -4.42 -3.99
C ILE A 13 2.36 -4.71 -5.37
N GLU A 14 2.44 -5.95 -5.86
CA GLU A 14 1.77 -6.37 -7.10
C GLU A 14 0.25 -6.29 -6.96
N ARG A 15 -0.31 -6.75 -5.84
CA ARG A 15 -1.74 -6.65 -5.56
C ARG A 15 -2.19 -5.19 -5.47
N PHE A 16 -1.40 -4.33 -4.82
CA PHE A 16 -1.66 -2.89 -4.79
C PHE A 16 -1.74 -2.30 -6.20
N TRP A 17 -0.71 -2.54 -7.05
CA TRP A 17 -0.68 -1.99 -8.40
C TRP A 17 -1.75 -2.57 -9.32
N ARG A 18 -2.16 -3.82 -9.11
CA ARG A 18 -3.30 -4.40 -9.82
C ARG A 18 -4.58 -3.62 -9.51
N SER A 19 -4.87 -3.37 -8.25
CA SER A 19 -6.03 -2.57 -7.83
C SER A 19 -5.96 -1.14 -8.36
N ALA A 20 -4.82 -0.46 -8.20
CA ALA A 20 -4.64 0.91 -8.68
C ALA A 20 -4.90 1.04 -10.19
N LYS A 21 -4.37 0.12 -10.98
CA LYS A 21 -4.58 0.13 -12.44
C LYS A 21 -6.03 -0.13 -12.82
N CYS A 22 -6.66 -1.15 -12.24
CA CYS A 22 -8.05 -1.50 -12.57
C CYS A 22 -9.07 -0.45 -12.09
N GLU A 23 -8.84 0.18 -10.94
CA GLU A 23 -9.80 1.11 -10.32
C GLU A 23 -9.60 2.56 -10.77
N ARG A 24 -8.42 2.92 -11.29
CA ARG A 24 -8.10 4.28 -11.75
C ARG A 24 -7.58 4.28 -13.17
N VAL A 25 -6.37 3.76 -13.39
CA VAL A 25 -5.62 4.01 -14.64
C VAL A 25 -6.35 3.50 -15.88
N TYR A 26 -6.99 2.34 -15.81
CA TYR A 26 -7.69 1.75 -16.96
C TYR A 26 -9.08 2.33 -17.19
N LEU A 27 -9.64 3.08 -16.24
CA LEU A 27 -10.98 3.67 -16.33
C LEU A 27 -10.96 5.16 -16.68
N ASN A 28 -9.78 5.80 -16.65
CA ASN A 28 -9.64 7.23 -16.86
C ASN A 28 -8.70 7.52 -18.04
N GLU A 29 -9.04 8.56 -18.80
CA GLU A 29 -8.15 9.15 -19.78
C GLU A 29 -7.48 10.39 -19.17
N TYR A 30 -6.16 10.45 -19.22
CA TYR A 30 -5.39 11.58 -18.67
C TYR A 30 -4.91 12.48 -19.80
N GLN A 31 -5.16 13.78 -19.67
CA GLN A 31 -4.76 14.80 -20.64
C GLN A 31 -3.28 15.19 -20.48
N SER A 32 -2.69 14.89 -19.32
CA SER A 32 -1.27 15.17 -19.05
C SER A 32 -0.67 14.19 -18.05
N ILE A 33 0.66 14.06 -18.09
CA ILE A 33 1.41 13.28 -17.08
C ILE A 33 1.19 13.85 -15.67
N ARG A 34 1.07 15.18 -15.55
CA ARG A 34 0.84 15.84 -14.25
C ARG A 34 -0.47 15.39 -13.61
N GLU A 35 -1.53 15.26 -14.42
CA GLU A 35 -2.83 14.77 -13.97
C GLU A 35 -2.74 13.33 -13.44
N LEU A 36 -2.09 12.44 -14.20
CA LEU A 36 -1.83 11.06 -13.78
C LEU A 36 -1.06 11.00 -12.45
N ILE A 37 -0.03 11.83 -12.27
CA ILE A 37 0.75 11.88 -11.03
C ILE A 37 -0.14 12.26 -9.84
N VAL A 38 -1.01 13.25 -10.00
CA VAL A 38 -1.93 13.69 -8.93
C VAL A 38 -2.95 12.59 -8.60
N ASP A 39 -3.56 11.96 -9.60
CA ASP A 39 -4.54 10.90 -9.37
C ASP A 39 -3.91 9.67 -8.69
N VAL A 40 -2.67 9.31 -9.06
CA VAL A 40 -1.93 8.22 -8.39
C VAL A 40 -1.62 8.57 -6.93
N ASP A 41 -1.18 9.80 -6.64
CA ASP A 41 -0.94 10.25 -5.27
C ASP A 41 -2.21 10.23 -4.42
N ASP A 42 -3.33 10.70 -4.97
CA ASP A 42 -4.64 10.64 -4.33
C ASP A 42 -5.11 9.20 -4.10
N TYR A 43 -4.86 8.30 -5.05
CA TYR A 43 -5.18 6.88 -4.90
C TYR A 43 -4.34 6.23 -3.78
N ILE A 44 -3.04 6.53 -3.70
CA ILE A 44 -2.17 6.04 -2.62
C ILE A 44 -2.68 6.53 -1.26
N LYS A 45 -3.05 7.81 -1.15
CA LYS A 45 -3.63 8.36 0.09
C LYS A 45 -4.94 7.65 0.44
N PHE A 46 -5.83 7.46 -0.52
CA PHE A 46 -7.07 6.72 -0.34
C PHE A 46 -6.83 5.28 0.13
N TYR A 47 -5.96 4.55 -0.57
CA TYR A 47 -5.64 3.16 -0.26
C TYR A 47 -5.09 3.02 1.16
N ASN A 48 -4.16 3.88 1.54
CA ASN A 48 -3.50 3.79 2.84
C ASN A 48 -4.38 4.24 4.02
N HIS A 49 -5.19 5.29 3.83
CA HIS A 49 -5.87 5.98 4.93
C HIS A 49 -7.39 5.79 4.96
N ARG A 50 -8.00 5.21 3.93
CA ARG A 50 -9.46 5.11 3.82
C ARG A 50 -9.94 3.72 3.43
N ARG A 51 -9.18 2.95 2.66
CA ARG A 51 -9.57 1.60 2.23
C ARG A 51 -9.42 0.59 3.36
N PHE A 52 -10.48 -0.16 3.64
CA PHE A 52 -10.42 -1.31 4.55
C PHE A 52 -9.99 -2.57 3.80
N HIS A 53 -9.16 -3.39 4.45
CA HIS A 53 -8.70 -4.67 3.92
C HIS A 53 -9.10 -5.81 4.83
N GLU A 54 -9.82 -6.80 4.29
CA GLU A 54 -10.23 -8.00 5.01
C GLU A 54 -9.02 -8.76 5.59
N THR A 55 -7.94 -8.89 4.82
CA THR A 55 -6.68 -9.53 5.25
C THR A 55 -6.00 -8.81 6.42
N LEU A 56 -6.38 -7.56 6.72
CA LEU A 56 -5.89 -6.79 7.85
C LEU A 56 -6.89 -6.73 9.02
N GLY A 57 -7.93 -7.58 9.00
CA GLY A 57 -9.01 -7.57 9.99
C GLY A 57 -9.92 -6.36 9.82
N TYR A 58 -10.23 -5.99 8.57
CA TYR A 58 -10.99 -4.79 8.23
C TYR A 58 -10.38 -3.51 8.82
N ARG A 59 -9.05 -3.42 8.80
CA ARG A 59 -8.29 -2.21 9.15
C ARG A 59 -7.73 -1.54 7.91
N LYS A 60 -7.37 -0.26 8.06
CA LYS A 60 -6.68 0.50 7.02
C LYS A 60 -5.19 0.15 7.00
N PRO A 61 -4.54 0.10 5.83
CA PRO A 61 -3.11 -0.26 5.73
C PRO A 61 -2.22 0.60 6.61
N MET A 62 -2.48 1.92 6.66
CA MET A 62 -1.70 2.82 7.50
C MET A 62 -1.86 2.54 9.00
N ASP A 63 -3.03 2.11 9.45
CA ASP A 63 -3.27 1.80 10.86
C ASP A 63 -2.47 0.55 11.27
N ALA A 64 -2.50 -0.49 10.43
CA ALA A 64 -1.71 -1.70 10.63
C ALA A 64 -0.19 -1.41 10.60
N TYR A 65 0.27 -0.54 9.71
CA TYR A 65 1.67 -0.11 9.66
C TYR A 65 2.09 0.65 10.91
N ARG A 66 1.28 1.60 11.39
CA ARG A 66 1.59 2.36 12.60
C ARG A 66 1.66 1.47 13.84
N GLU A 67 0.79 0.47 13.94
CA GLU A 67 0.84 -0.52 15.02
C GLU A 67 2.14 -1.35 14.96
N SER A 68 2.53 -1.84 13.78
CA SER A 68 3.75 -2.64 13.65
C SER A 68 5.02 -1.83 13.99
N VAL A 69 5.06 -0.55 13.62
CA VAL A 69 6.15 0.35 14.01
C VAL A 69 6.24 0.51 15.53
N LYS A 70 5.11 0.70 16.22
CA LYS A 70 5.08 0.79 17.69
C LYS A 70 5.60 -0.49 18.36
N LEU A 71 5.10 -1.64 17.93
CA LEU A 71 5.53 -2.95 18.46
C LEU A 71 7.04 -3.19 18.26
N ASN A 72 7.58 -2.78 17.11
CA ASN A 72 9.01 -2.90 16.84
C ASN A 72 9.83 -1.98 17.76
N GLN A 73 9.37 -0.75 18.00
CA GLN A 73 10.02 0.17 18.94
C GLN A 73 10.01 -0.35 20.38
N GLU A 74 8.92 -0.99 20.81
CA GLU A 74 8.81 -1.61 22.13
C GLU A 74 9.77 -2.80 22.28
N LYS A 75 9.85 -3.67 21.28
CA LYS A 75 10.80 -4.80 21.27
C LYS A 75 12.26 -4.34 21.36
N THR A 76 12.63 -3.26 20.67
CA THR A 76 13.98 -2.71 20.73
C THR A 76 14.31 -2.10 22.11
N LYS A 77 13.32 -1.64 22.87
CA LYS A 77 13.54 -1.07 24.22
C LYS A 77 13.68 -2.12 25.31
N VAL A 78 13.16 -3.32 25.09
CA VAL A 78 13.18 -4.45 26.05
C VAL A 78 14.41 -5.35 25.85
N SER A 79 15.04 -5.28 24.68
CA SER A 79 16.30 -5.95 24.35
C SER A 79 17.52 -5.12 24.72
#